data_AF-A0A6V7QCS5-F1
#
_entry.id   AF-A0A6V7QCS5-F1
#
_cell.length_a   1.000
_cell.length_b   1.000
_cell.length_c   1.000
_cell.angle_alpha   90.00
_cell.angle_beta   90.00
_cell.angle_gamma   90.00
#
_symmetry.space_group_name_H-M   'P 1'
#
loop_
_entity.id
_entity.type
_entity.pdbx_description
1 polymer ?
#
loop_
_entity_poly.entity_id
_entity_poly.type
_entity_poly.pdbx_seq_one_letter_code
_entity_poly.pdbx_strand_id
1 'polypeptide(L)'
;MVALLCALRSADAGARKWKRKRAWRGGYFPKFDVTVAYHRAVLLANYTWQPMEHSTLPAKDGIRGIYKVDVDVAADDWVNITKFYDVLIFNTGHWWGPDKFPKETPLVFYREGKPIDPPLGIFDGLKVVLESMASYIDREVPKQTLKLWRTQSPRHFYGGEWDHNGSCLFDEP
;
A
#
# COMPACT_ATOMS: atom_id res chain seq x y z
N MET A 1 7.45 -7.32 -7.89
CA MET A 1 8.61 -6.40 -7.85
C MET A 1 9.95 -7.14 -7.81
N VAL A 2 10.27 -7.93 -6.77
CA VAL A 2 11.57 -8.68 -6.73
C VAL A 2 11.75 -9.57 -7.96
N ALA A 3 10.71 -10.31 -8.35
CA ALA A 3 10.72 -11.12 -9.58
C ALA A 3 11.05 -10.29 -10.85
N LEU A 4 10.48 -9.08 -10.98
CA LEU A 4 10.77 -8.18 -12.12
C LEU A 4 12.23 -7.70 -12.11
N LEU A 5 12.77 -7.34 -10.93
CA LEU A 5 14.19 -6.96 -10.82
C LEU A 5 15.11 -8.13 -11.19
N CYS A 6 14.79 -9.35 -10.77
CA CYS A 6 15.55 -10.54 -11.12
C CYS A 6 15.51 -10.83 -12.63
N ALA A 7 14.33 -10.78 -13.25
CA ALA A 7 14.16 -10.99 -14.69
C ALA A 7 14.90 -9.93 -15.53
N LEU A 8 14.91 -8.66 -15.11
CA LEU A 8 15.66 -7.62 -15.80
C LEU A 8 17.18 -7.77 -15.59
N ARG A 9 17.60 -8.19 -14.39
CA ARG A 9 19.01 -8.42 -14.08
C ARG A 9 19.62 -9.54 -14.93
N SER A 10 18.87 -10.57 -15.29
CA SER A 10 19.37 -11.60 -16.22
C SER A 10 19.65 -11.05 -17.63
N ALA A 11 19.02 -9.94 -18.03
CA ALA A 11 19.23 -9.30 -19.32
C ALA A 11 20.30 -8.18 -19.29
N ASP A 12 20.66 -7.69 -18.10
CA ASP A 12 21.64 -6.62 -17.88
C ASP A 12 22.46 -6.86 -16.60
N ALA A 13 23.68 -7.39 -16.79
CA ALA A 13 24.64 -7.65 -15.71
C ALA A 13 25.20 -6.36 -15.07
N GLY A 14 25.04 -5.20 -15.74
CA GLY A 14 25.45 -3.89 -15.25
C GLY A 14 24.46 -3.24 -14.28
N ALA A 15 23.37 -3.95 -13.93
CA ALA A 15 22.32 -3.45 -13.04
C ALA A 15 22.86 -2.95 -11.70
N ARG A 16 22.42 -1.76 -11.29
CA ARG A 16 22.85 -1.08 -10.06
C ARG A 16 21.65 -0.85 -9.14
N LYS A 17 21.87 -0.88 -7.83
CA LYS A 17 20.84 -0.54 -6.85
C LYS A 17 20.39 0.91 -7.04
N TRP A 18 19.08 1.13 -7.01
CA TRP A 18 18.48 2.45 -7.15
C TRP A 18 17.49 2.72 -6.00
N LYS A 19 17.66 3.87 -5.32
CA LYS A 19 16.87 4.28 -4.13
C LYS A 19 16.54 5.78 -4.13
N ARG A 20 16.54 6.43 -5.30
CA ARG A 20 16.21 7.86 -5.38
C ARG A 20 14.70 8.05 -5.24
N LYS A 21 14.26 9.30 -5.07
CA LYS A 21 12.83 9.68 -5.01
C LYS A 21 12.03 8.90 -3.95
N ARG A 22 12.62 8.62 -2.78
CA ARG A 22 12.01 7.86 -1.67
C ARG A 22 11.69 6.38 -1.97
N ALA A 23 12.23 5.82 -3.06
CA ALA A 23 12.04 4.40 -3.34
C ALA A 23 12.64 3.52 -2.22
N TRP A 24 11.80 2.63 -1.70
CA TRP A 24 12.20 1.64 -0.69
C TRP A 24 13.22 0.65 -1.27
N ARG A 25 13.00 0.23 -2.51
CA ARG A 25 13.88 -0.66 -3.29
C ARG A 25 13.79 -0.31 -4.77
N GLY A 26 14.84 -0.61 -5.53
CA GLY A 26 14.85 -0.39 -6.97
C GLY A 26 16.18 -0.78 -7.62
N GLY A 27 16.19 -0.76 -8.95
CA GLY A 27 17.34 -1.04 -9.79
C GLY A 27 17.36 -0.12 -11.01
N TYR A 28 18.57 0.27 -11.42
CA TYR A 28 18.86 0.94 -12.68
C TYR A 28 19.63 0.00 -13.58
N PHE A 29 19.19 -0.14 -14.83
CA PHE A 29 19.66 -1.10 -15.82
C PHE A 29 20.25 -0.32 -17.01
N PRO A 30 21.57 -0.03 -16.98
CA PRO A 30 22.20 0.90 -17.93
C PRO A 30 22.19 0.44 -19.38
N LYS A 31 22.09 -0.87 -19.65
CA LYS A 31 22.11 -1.40 -21.03
C LYS A 31 20.94 -0.89 -21.87
N PHE A 32 19.80 -0.66 -21.22
CA PHE A 32 18.57 -0.18 -21.86
C PHE A 32 18.03 1.12 -21.24
N ASP A 33 18.82 1.74 -20.36
CA ASP A 33 18.46 2.95 -19.61
C ASP A 33 17.12 2.84 -18.84
N VAL A 34 16.86 1.67 -18.23
CA VAL A 34 15.60 1.41 -17.52
C VAL A 34 15.78 1.58 -16.02
N THR A 35 14.84 2.26 -15.36
CA THR A 35 14.75 2.30 -13.89
C THR A 35 13.49 1.61 -13.41
N VAL A 36 13.62 0.72 -12.43
CA VAL A 36 12.49 0.10 -11.73
C VAL A 36 12.59 0.43 -10.25
N ALA A 37 11.50 0.90 -9.67
CA ALA A 37 11.44 1.30 -8.26
C ALA A 37 10.17 0.80 -7.58
N TYR A 38 10.26 0.62 -6.27
CA TYR A 38 9.15 0.27 -5.40
C TYR A 38 9.04 1.30 -4.28
N HIS A 39 7.87 1.92 -4.23
CA HIS A 39 7.45 2.88 -3.22
C HIS A 39 6.46 2.20 -2.30
N ARG A 40 6.68 2.29 -0.99
CA ARG A 40 5.92 1.52 0.00
C ARG A 40 4.75 2.36 0.53
N ALA A 41 3.66 2.39 -0.22
CA ALA A 41 2.41 3.04 0.16
C ALA A 41 1.32 2.00 0.47
N VAL A 42 1.34 1.42 1.67
CA VAL A 42 0.54 0.22 2.00
C VAL A 42 -0.98 0.42 1.84
N LEU A 43 -1.51 1.58 2.24
CA LEU A 43 -2.94 1.92 2.11
C LEU A 43 -3.24 2.80 0.89
N LEU A 44 -2.23 3.24 0.12
CA LEU A 44 -2.31 4.28 -0.93
C LEU A 44 -2.73 5.68 -0.43
N ALA A 45 -3.73 5.77 0.44
CA ALA A 45 -4.08 6.99 1.15
C ALA A 45 -3.08 7.31 2.27
N ASN A 46 -2.99 8.59 2.61
CA ASN A 46 -2.21 9.05 3.75
C ASN A 46 -2.78 8.48 5.05
N TYR A 47 -1.91 7.95 5.90
CA TYR A 47 -2.31 7.46 7.22
C TYR A 47 -1.27 7.77 8.28
N THR A 48 -1.72 8.13 9.48
CA THR A 48 -0.85 8.58 10.58
C THR A 48 -1.27 7.93 11.89
N TRP A 49 -0.27 7.50 12.67
CA TRP A 49 -0.50 7.02 14.04
C TRP A 49 -0.82 8.20 14.96
N GLN A 50 -1.86 8.06 15.78
CA GLN A 50 -2.26 9.01 16.79
C GLN A 50 -2.49 8.26 18.12
N PRO A 51 -1.73 8.56 19.19
CA PRO A 51 -2.02 7.99 20.51
C PRO A 51 -3.34 8.54 21.04
N MET A 52 -4.02 7.78 21.92
CA MET A 52 -5.32 8.20 22.47
C MET A 52 -5.28 9.57 23.17
N GLU A 53 -4.17 9.94 23.80
CA GLU A 53 -3.97 11.23 24.47
C GLU A 53 -4.20 12.44 23.54
N HIS A 54 -4.05 12.25 22.23
CA HIS A 54 -4.25 13.27 21.21
C HIS A 54 -5.45 12.98 20.28
N SER A 55 -6.21 11.91 20.56
CA SER A 55 -7.37 11.54 19.74
C SER A 55 -8.61 12.35 20.15
N THR A 56 -9.39 12.80 19.17
CA THR A 56 -10.69 13.45 19.41
C THR A 56 -11.82 12.44 19.61
N LEU A 57 -11.54 11.14 19.57
CA LEU A 57 -12.54 10.08 19.74
C LEU A 57 -12.78 9.77 21.23
N PRO A 58 -14.00 9.34 21.60
CA PRO A 58 -14.29 8.92 22.96
C PRO A 58 -13.33 7.80 23.39
N ALA A 59 -12.77 7.92 24.59
CA ALA A 59 -11.97 6.86 25.19
C ALA A 59 -12.82 5.58 25.29
N LYS A 60 -12.42 4.54 24.57
CA LYS A 60 -12.96 3.19 24.72
C LYS A 60 -11.92 2.33 25.41
N ASP A 61 -12.35 1.52 26.36
CA ASP A 61 -11.49 0.58 27.06
C ASP A 61 -10.73 -0.31 26.08
N GLY A 62 -9.40 -0.40 26.25
CA GLY A 62 -8.52 -1.23 25.43
C GLY A 62 -7.96 -0.58 24.16
N ILE A 63 -8.42 0.61 23.75
CA ILE A 63 -7.81 1.32 22.60
C ILE A 63 -6.58 2.10 23.08
N ARG A 64 -5.43 1.86 22.46
CA ARG A 64 -4.15 2.55 22.75
C ARG A 64 -3.93 3.78 21.86
N GLY A 65 -4.56 3.80 20.69
CA GLY A 65 -4.55 4.90 19.75
C GLY A 65 -5.17 4.46 18.43
N ILE A 66 -5.08 5.31 17.41
CA ILE A 66 -5.69 5.06 16.10
C ILE A 66 -4.70 5.32 14.98
N TYR A 67 -4.92 4.66 13.85
CA TYR A 67 -4.36 5.08 12.59
C TYR A 67 -5.41 5.92 11.85
N LYS A 68 -5.22 7.24 11.85
CA LYS A 68 -6.04 8.17 11.06
C LYS A 68 -5.72 7.99 9.59
N VAL A 69 -6.71 7.63 8.78
CA VAL A 69 -6.61 7.47 7.32
C VAL A 69 -7.40 8.58 6.65
N ASP A 70 -6.71 9.47 5.95
CA ASP A 70 -7.35 10.54 5.16
C ASP A 70 -7.67 10.00 3.77
N VAL A 71 -8.91 9.55 3.55
CA VAL A 71 -9.28 8.76 2.35
C VAL A 71 -9.15 9.54 1.05
N ASP A 72 -9.19 10.87 1.12
CA ASP A 72 -9.12 11.83 0.03
C ASP A 72 -7.71 12.41 -0.18
N VAL A 73 -6.73 12.01 0.64
CA VAL A 73 -5.34 12.49 0.56
C VAL A 73 -4.43 11.34 0.14
N ALA A 74 -3.79 11.47 -1.02
CA ALA A 74 -2.80 10.50 -1.48
C ALA A 74 -1.56 10.47 -0.57
N ALA A 75 -0.99 9.28 -0.33
CA ALA A 75 0.21 9.15 0.49
C ALA A 75 1.44 9.79 -0.18
N ASP A 76 2.21 10.51 0.64
CA ASP A 76 3.48 11.16 0.27
C ASP A 76 4.51 10.20 -0.36
N ASP A 77 4.40 8.92 -0.03
CA ASP A 77 5.26 7.84 -0.52
C ASP A 77 5.21 7.68 -2.04
N TRP A 78 4.12 8.06 -2.71
CA TRP A 78 3.96 7.87 -4.15
C TRP A 78 3.44 9.09 -4.91
N VAL A 79 2.75 10.03 -4.26
CA VAL A 79 2.13 11.17 -4.96
C VAL A 79 3.15 12.03 -5.71
N ASN A 80 4.36 12.16 -5.17
CA ASN A 80 5.42 13.01 -5.72
C ASN A 80 6.21 12.39 -6.88
N ILE A 81 5.90 11.14 -7.25
CA ILE A 81 6.61 10.43 -8.33
C ILE A 81 5.76 10.18 -9.57
N THR A 82 4.52 10.67 -9.59
CA THR A 82 3.56 10.45 -10.68
C THR A 82 4.02 10.98 -12.03
N LYS A 83 4.87 12.01 -12.02
CA LYS A 83 5.46 12.63 -13.23
C LYS A 83 6.86 12.10 -13.58
N PHE A 84 7.42 11.21 -12.75
CA PHE A 84 8.80 10.73 -12.92
C PHE A 84 8.88 9.39 -13.67
N TYR A 85 7.88 8.52 -13.53
CA TYR A 85 7.88 7.21 -14.18
C TYR A 85 6.93 7.17 -15.38
N ASP A 86 7.33 6.44 -16.41
CA ASP A 86 6.51 6.20 -17.61
C ASP A 86 5.41 5.15 -17.36
N VAL A 87 5.63 4.26 -16.38
CA VAL A 87 4.69 3.21 -15.98
C VAL A 87 4.52 3.21 -14.47
N LEU A 88 3.28 3.23 -14.00
CA LEU A 88 2.91 3.10 -12.59
C LEU A 88 2.04 1.86 -12.38
N ILE A 89 2.47 1.01 -11.45
CA ILE A 89 1.75 -0.20 -11.07
C ILE A 89 1.30 -0.05 -9.62
N PHE A 90 0.00 0.13 -9.41
CA PHE A 90 -0.61 0.30 -8.10
C PHE A 90 -1.13 -1.03 -7.55
N ASN A 91 -0.98 -1.23 -6.24
CA ASN A 91 -1.57 -2.35 -5.54
C ASN A 91 -1.81 -2.01 -4.06
N THR A 92 -2.86 -2.57 -3.47
CA THR A 92 -3.09 -2.57 -2.02
C THR A 92 -3.90 -3.83 -1.65
N GLY A 93 -4.31 -4.00 -0.39
CA GLY A 93 -5.15 -5.12 0.06
C GLY A 93 -4.53 -5.96 1.19
N HIS A 94 -3.30 -6.45 1.03
CA HIS A 94 -2.70 -7.39 2.01
C HIS A 94 -2.54 -6.86 3.44
N TRP A 95 -2.51 -5.54 3.63
CA TRP A 95 -2.45 -4.90 4.95
C TRP A 95 -3.83 -4.59 5.56
N TRP A 96 -4.92 -4.78 4.81
CA TRP A 96 -6.27 -4.47 5.24
C TRP A 96 -6.87 -5.62 6.06
N GLY A 97 -6.26 -5.88 7.22
CA GLY A 97 -6.68 -6.93 8.13
C GLY A 97 -6.35 -6.62 9.59
N PRO A 98 -7.00 -7.31 10.54
CA PRO A 98 -6.76 -7.14 11.98
C PRO A 98 -5.35 -7.56 12.40
N ASP A 99 -4.64 -8.35 11.59
CA ASP A 99 -3.24 -8.72 11.83
C ASP A 99 -2.26 -7.54 11.67
N LYS A 100 -2.65 -6.50 10.91
CA LYS A 100 -1.89 -5.25 10.78
C LYS A 100 -2.49 -4.09 11.56
N PHE A 101 -3.82 -4.09 11.70
CA PHE A 101 -4.57 -3.06 12.41
C PHE A 101 -5.50 -3.70 13.45
N PRO A 102 -4.97 -4.14 14.60
CA PRO A 102 -5.75 -4.84 15.61
C PRO A 102 -6.71 -3.89 16.34
N LYS A 103 -7.60 -4.44 17.16
CA LYS A 103 -8.66 -3.69 17.85
C LYS A 103 -8.14 -2.59 18.78
N GLU A 104 -6.94 -2.76 19.32
CA GLU A 104 -6.28 -1.80 20.20
C GLU A 104 -5.68 -0.61 19.43
N THR A 105 -5.47 -0.75 18.12
CA THR A 105 -4.92 0.28 17.23
C THR A 105 -5.65 0.30 15.88
N PRO A 106 -6.96 0.59 15.85
CA PRO A 106 -7.78 0.44 14.65
C PRO A 106 -7.50 1.54 13.62
N LEU A 107 -7.91 1.29 12.38
CA LEU A 107 -8.03 2.35 11.38
C LEU A 107 -9.27 3.22 11.69
N VAL A 108 -9.13 4.53 11.55
CA VAL A 108 -10.25 5.47 11.59
C VAL A 108 -10.17 6.35 10.36
N PHE A 109 -11.27 6.41 9.62
CA PHE A 109 -11.32 7.04 8.31
C PHE A 109 -11.82 8.47 8.42
N TYR A 110 -11.11 9.37 7.74
CA TYR A 110 -11.39 10.79 7.68
C TYR A 110 -11.57 11.20 6.22
N ARG A 111 -12.41 12.19 5.99
CA ARG A 111 -12.58 12.88 4.71
C ARG A 111 -12.63 14.37 5.00
N GLU A 112 -11.89 15.16 4.24
CA GLU A 112 -11.82 16.62 4.41
C GLU A 112 -11.49 17.03 5.86
N GLY A 113 -10.63 16.25 6.52
CA GLY A 113 -10.21 16.47 7.91
C GLY A 113 -11.24 16.10 8.99
N LYS A 114 -12.42 15.56 8.62
CA LYS A 114 -13.46 15.13 9.56
C LYS A 114 -13.60 13.61 9.59
N PRO A 115 -13.86 12.99 10.75
CA PRO A 115 -14.13 11.55 10.80
C PRO A 115 -15.39 11.24 9.99
N ILE A 116 -15.36 10.15 9.23
CA ILE A 116 -16.53 9.66 8.50
C ILE A 116 -17.52 9.07 9.51
N ASP A 117 -18.78 9.52 9.42
CA ASP A 117 -19.90 9.07 10.25
C ASP A 117 -21.02 8.53 9.34
N PRO A 118 -21.52 7.29 9.55
CA PRO A 118 -21.08 6.33 10.57
C PRO A 118 -19.63 5.81 10.35
N PRO A 119 -18.92 5.39 11.42
CA PRO A 119 -17.57 4.87 11.29
C PRO A 119 -17.48 3.64 10.37
N LEU A 120 -16.48 3.63 9.48
CA LEU A 120 -16.28 2.53 8.53
C LEU A 120 -15.45 1.40 9.15
N GLY A 121 -15.82 0.15 8.83
CA GLY A 121 -14.96 -1.01 9.04
C GLY A 121 -13.76 -1.03 8.09
N ILE A 122 -12.81 -1.93 8.34
CA ILE A 122 -11.57 -2.01 7.53
C ILE A 122 -11.83 -2.25 6.03
N PHE A 123 -12.81 -3.09 5.69
CA PHE A 123 -13.13 -3.42 4.30
C PHE A 123 -13.94 -2.31 3.60
N ASP A 124 -14.88 -1.68 4.31
CA ASP A 124 -15.60 -0.51 3.77
C ASP A 124 -14.64 0.67 3.56
N GLY A 125 -13.70 0.87 4.49
CA GLY A 125 -12.61 1.81 4.34
C GLY A 125 -11.71 1.52 3.15
N LEU A 126 -11.37 0.23 2.90
CA LEU A 126 -10.62 -0.18 1.70
C LEU A 126 -11.37 0.23 0.43
N LYS A 127 -12.67 -0.02 0.37
CA LYS A 127 -13.49 0.34 -0.79
C LYS A 127 -13.46 1.85 -1.03
N VAL A 128 -13.69 2.65 0.01
CA VAL A 128 -13.66 4.11 -0.09
C VAL A 128 -12.30 4.63 -0.53
N VAL A 129 -11.21 4.09 0.03
CA VAL A 129 -9.85 4.48 -0.37
C VAL A 129 -9.56 4.10 -1.81
N LEU A 130 -9.96 2.91 -2.28
CA LEU A 130 -9.81 2.52 -3.67
C LEU A 130 -10.55 3.46 -4.62
N GLU A 131 -11.80 3.81 -4.31
CA GLU A 131 -12.60 4.75 -5.10
C GLU A 131 -11.94 6.15 -5.16
N SER A 132 -11.55 6.70 -4.00
CA SER A 132 -10.90 8.01 -3.91
C SER A 132 -9.53 8.03 -4.60
N MET A 133 -8.69 7.00 -4.41
CA MET A 133 -7.36 6.94 -5.01
C MET A 133 -7.42 6.66 -6.51
N ALA A 134 -8.35 5.83 -6.99
CA ALA A 134 -8.55 5.64 -8.42
C ALA A 134 -8.98 6.94 -9.11
N SER A 135 -9.92 7.68 -8.50
CA SER A 135 -10.33 9.00 -8.99
C SER A 135 -9.18 10.01 -8.98
N TYR A 136 -8.40 10.07 -7.90
CA TYR A 136 -7.21 10.92 -7.82
C TYR A 136 -6.18 10.56 -8.88
N ILE A 137 -5.87 9.26 -9.05
CA ILE A 137 -4.91 8.78 -10.05
C ILE A 137 -5.36 9.17 -11.46
N ASP A 138 -6.66 9.05 -11.77
CA ASP A 138 -7.14 9.39 -13.10
C ASP A 138 -7.05 10.88 -13.40
N ARG A 139 -7.26 11.72 -12.38
CA ARG A 139 -7.18 13.19 -12.50
C ARG A 139 -5.75 13.71 -12.54
N GLU A 140 -4.87 13.21 -11.67
CA GLU A 140 -3.57 13.84 -11.37
C GLU A 140 -2.38 13.18 -12.08
N VAL A 141 -2.46 11.89 -12.42
CA VAL A 141 -1.38 11.19 -13.13
C VAL A 141 -1.42 11.59 -14.61
N PRO A 142 -0.27 11.94 -15.23
CA PRO A 142 -0.24 12.34 -16.63
C PRO A 142 -0.86 11.29 -17.57
N LYS A 143 -1.59 11.75 -18.59
CA LYS A 143 -2.30 10.85 -19.53
C LYS A 143 -1.35 9.91 -20.30
N GLN A 144 -0.12 10.35 -20.54
CA GLN A 144 0.91 9.56 -21.22
C GLN A 144 1.52 8.46 -20.35
N THR A 145 1.33 8.52 -19.01
CA THR A 145 1.83 7.49 -18.10
C THR A 145 0.92 6.27 -18.16
N LEU A 146 1.50 5.08 -18.40
CA LEU A 146 0.75 3.83 -18.35
C LEU A 146 0.40 3.49 -16.89
N LYS A 147 -0.90 3.39 -16.62
CA LYS A 147 -1.46 3.10 -15.30
C LYS A 147 -1.95 1.65 -15.24
N LEU A 148 -1.40 0.84 -14.34
CA LEU A 148 -1.81 -0.54 -14.13
C LEU A 148 -2.23 -0.77 -12.68
N TRP A 149 -3.28 -1.57 -12.48
CA TRP A 149 -3.70 -2.07 -11.19
C TRP A 149 -3.36 -3.55 -11.08
N ARG A 150 -2.58 -3.91 -10.06
CA ARG A 150 -2.31 -5.30 -9.72
C ARG A 150 -3.25 -5.72 -8.59
N THR A 151 -4.14 -6.66 -8.90
CA THR A 151 -5.08 -7.22 -7.93
C THR A 151 -4.36 -7.95 -6.79
N GLN A 152 -5.07 -8.16 -5.69
CA GLN A 152 -4.55 -8.90 -4.55
C GLN A 152 -4.24 -10.34 -4.97
N SER A 153 -3.00 -10.80 -4.73
CA SER A 153 -2.72 -12.22 -4.83
C SER A 153 -3.35 -12.96 -3.66
N PRO A 154 -4.04 -14.10 -3.89
CA PRO A 154 -4.55 -14.93 -2.81
C PRO A 154 -3.40 -15.35 -1.89
N ARG A 155 -3.73 -15.48 -0.60
CA ARG A 155 -2.87 -16.18 0.36
C ARG A 155 -3.11 -17.67 0.14
N HIS A 156 -2.03 -18.45 0.06
CA HIS A 156 -2.11 -19.91 -0.08
C HIS A 156 -1.49 -20.51 1.18
N PHE A 157 -2.34 -20.78 2.17
CA PHE A 157 -1.98 -21.57 3.34
C PHE A 157 -2.92 -22.76 3.41
N TYR A 158 -2.36 -23.93 3.67
CA TYR A 158 -3.07 -25.20 3.83
C TYR A 158 -3.04 -25.62 5.30
N GLY A 159 -4.13 -26.23 5.79
CA GLY A 159 -4.23 -26.72 7.17
C GLY A 159 -4.35 -25.64 8.26
N GLY A 160 -4.35 -24.37 7.89
CA GLY A 160 -4.44 -23.23 8.82
C GLY A 160 -4.08 -21.89 8.17
N GLU A 161 -4.15 -20.81 8.95
CA GLU A 161 -3.64 -19.49 8.55
C GLU A 161 -2.14 -19.36 8.83
N TRP A 162 -1.50 -18.33 8.29
CA TRP A 162 -0.05 -18.06 8.48
C TRP A 162 0.39 -18.02 9.95
N ASP A 163 -0.51 -17.67 10.86
CA ASP A 163 -0.33 -17.58 12.30
C ASP A 163 -1.01 -18.72 13.08
N HIS A 164 -1.68 -19.66 12.39
CA HIS A 164 -2.40 -20.78 12.99
C HIS A 164 -2.05 -22.10 12.29
N ASN A 165 -0.78 -22.49 12.30
CA ASN A 165 -0.26 -23.75 11.72
C ASN A 165 -0.51 -23.95 10.21
N GLY A 166 -0.81 -22.89 9.46
CA GLY A 166 -0.91 -22.95 8.01
C GLY A 166 0.44 -23.17 7.33
N SER A 167 0.51 -24.07 6.36
CA SER A 167 1.69 -24.29 5.53
C SER A 167 1.51 -23.70 4.12
N CYS A 168 2.54 -23.04 3.60
CA CYS A 168 2.61 -22.63 2.19
C CYS A 168 3.11 -23.76 1.27
N LEU A 169 3.58 -24.87 1.85
CA LEU A 169 4.07 -26.02 1.11
C LEU A 169 2.95 -27.06 1.02
N PHE A 170 2.76 -27.60 -0.18
CA PHE A 170 2.04 -28.85 -0.34
C PHE A 170 2.98 -29.97 0.08
N ASP A 171 2.78 -30.52 1.27
CA ASP A 171 3.55 -31.69 1.69
C ASP A 171 3.00 -32.98 1.05
N GLU A 172 1.80 -32.94 0.46
CA GLU A 172 1.24 -34.01 -0.38
C GLU A 172 0.52 -33.46 -1.63
N PRO A 173 0.68 -34.11 -2.80
CA PRO A 173 0.12 -33.68 -4.09
C PRO A 173 -1.40 -33.86 -4.23
#